data_AF-A0A7W9UFL9-F1
#
_entry.id   AF-A0A7W9UFL9-F1
#
_cell.length_a   1.000
_cell.length_b   1.000
_cell.length_c   1.000
_cell.angle_alpha   90.00
_cell.angle_beta   90.00
_cell.angle_gamma   90.00
#
_symmetry.space_group_name_H-M   'P 1'
#
loop_
_entity.id
_entity.type
_entity.pdbx_description
1 polymer ?
#
loop_
_entity_poly.entity_id
_entity_poly.type
_entity_poly.pdbx_seq_one_letter_code
_entity_poly.pdbx_strand_id
1 'polypeptide(L)'
;MRGNDSGSDPKSVMRLGFELAIVLLDATEAVATQALERLEVAAGDWARDGVPIDTVQHAIHRGVKVSLDRIDPTGERGCADRAFLVDMLDLLTSTVSRAYVAAIQDP
;
A
#
# COMPACT_ATOMS: atom_id res chain seq x y z
N MET A 1 -2.72 -30.71 5.88
CA MET A 1 -2.83 -29.58 4.94
C MET A 1 -3.13 -28.32 5.73
N ARG A 2 -2.15 -27.44 5.95
CA ARG A 2 -2.37 -26.09 6.48
C ARG A 2 -1.37 -25.18 5.77
N GLY A 3 -1.89 -24.45 4.77
CA GLY A 3 -1.16 -23.47 3.98
C GLY A 3 -0.80 -22.28 4.85
N ASN A 4 0.43 -21.85 4.70
CA ASN A 4 0.95 -20.61 5.24
C ASN A 4 0.58 -19.50 4.23
N ASP A 5 -0.68 -19.05 4.23
CA ASP A 5 -1.22 -18.06 3.28
C ASP A 5 -1.03 -16.60 3.75
N SER A 6 -0.13 -16.35 4.70
CA SER A 6 0.18 -15.01 5.21
C SER A 6 0.70 -14.05 4.11
N GLY A 7 1.08 -14.57 2.93
CA GLY A 7 1.50 -13.80 1.77
C GLY A 7 0.41 -13.50 0.73
N SER A 8 -0.82 -14.00 0.87
CA SER A 8 -1.89 -13.87 -0.13
C SER A 8 -3.09 -13.04 0.36
N ASP A 9 -3.26 -12.85 1.67
CA ASP A 9 -4.30 -11.96 2.21
C ASP A 9 -3.93 -10.48 1.94
N PRO A 10 -4.75 -9.72 1.18
CA PRO A 10 -4.48 -8.32 0.87
C PRO A 10 -4.29 -7.45 2.12
N LYS A 11 -4.96 -7.78 3.24
CA LYS A 11 -4.78 -7.04 4.50
C LYS A 11 -3.41 -7.29 5.12
N SER A 12 -2.95 -8.53 5.10
CA SER A 12 -1.63 -8.92 5.61
C SER A 12 -0.51 -8.36 4.74
N VAL A 13 -0.66 -8.42 3.41
CA VAL A 13 0.29 -7.85 2.44
C VAL A 13 0.37 -6.32 2.57
N MET A 14 -0.77 -5.63 2.68
CA MET A 14 -0.76 -4.17 2.86
C MET A 14 -0.21 -3.74 4.20
N ARG A 15 -0.55 -4.44 5.28
CA ARG A 15 0.00 -4.12 6.59
C ARG A 15 1.52 -4.27 6.61
N LEU A 16 2.03 -5.37 6.06
CA LEU A 16 3.47 -5.60 5.92
C LEU A 16 4.12 -4.55 5.00
N GLY A 17 3.46 -4.21 3.89
CA GLY A 17 3.91 -3.19 2.94
C GLY A 17 3.99 -1.79 3.55
N PHE A 18 3.02 -1.40 4.39
CA PHE A 18 3.04 -0.12 5.11
C PHE A 18 4.05 -0.09 6.26
N GLU A 19 4.17 -1.19 7.03
CA GLU A 19 5.19 -1.30 8.07
C GLU A 19 6.61 -1.25 7.44
N LEU A 20 6.82 -1.88 6.28
CA LEU A 20 8.05 -1.76 5.50
C LEU A 20 8.23 -0.37 4.91
N ALA A 21 7.20 0.28 4.36
CA ALA A 21 7.30 1.64 3.81
C ALA A 21 7.68 2.68 4.88
N ILE A 22 7.23 2.52 6.12
CA ILE A 22 7.63 3.37 7.26
C ILE A 22 9.10 3.15 7.63
N VAL A 23 9.59 1.91 7.57
CA VAL A 23 11.01 1.59 7.76
C VAL A 23 11.87 2.07 6.58
N LEU A 24 11.30 2.05 5.37
CA LEU A 24 11.94 2.48 4.11
C LEU A 24 11.80 3.97 3.82
N LEU A 25 11.05 4.73 4.62
CA LEU A 25 11.10 6.19 4.56
C LEU A 25 12.44 6.74 5.06
N ASP A 26 13.24 5.89 5.73
CA ASP A 26 14.67 6.08 5.96
C ASP A 26 15.55 5.50 4.82
N ALA A 27 14.92 4.90 3.79
CA ALA A 27 15.58 4.26 2.66
C ALA A 27 15.44 5.07 1.36
N THR A 28 16.31 4.74 0.41
CA THR A 28 16.51 5.49 -0.82
C THR A 28 15.30 5.42 -1.77
N GLU A 29 15.11 6.45 -2.59
CA GLU A 29 14.07 6.58 -3.63
C GLU A 29 13.86 5.30 -4.46
N ALA A 30 14.94 4.59 -4.76
CA ALA A 30 14.92 3.32 -5.51
C ALA A 30 14.07 2.22 -4.83
N VAL A 31 14.05 2.16 -3.49
CA VAL A 31 13.28 1.13 -2.78
C VAL A 31 11.79 1.47 -2.77
N ALA A 32 11.43 2.75 -2.66
CA ALA A 32 10.06 3.21 -2.78
C ALA A 32 9.48 2.90 -4.17
N THR A 33 10.25 3.16 -5.23
CA THR A 33 9.85 2.83 -6.61
C THR A 33 9.59 1.34 -6.80
N GLN A 34 10.50 0.48 -6.32
CA GLN A 34 10.31 -0.98 -6.42
C GLN A 34 9.09 -1.47 -5.65
N ALA A 35 8.76 -0.85 -4.51
CA ALA A 35 7.55 -1.18 -3.75
C ALA A 35 6.27 -0.82 -4.51
N LEU A 36 6.25 0.33 -5.20
CA LEU A 36 5.13 0.76 -6.04
C LEU A 36 4.93 -0.15 -7.25
N GLU A 37 6.01 -0.55 -7.93
CA GLU A 37 5.94 -1.50 -9.05
C GLU A 37 5.33 -2.85 -8.62
N ARG A 38 5.75 -3.37 -7.45
CA ARG A 38 5.17 -4.60 -6.90
C ARG A 38 3.69 -4.44 -6.56
N LEU A 39 3.30 -3.29 -6.02
CA LEU A 39 1.89 -3.00 -5.74
C LEU A 39 1.06 -2.94 -7.03
N GLU A 40 1.59 -2.34 -8.09
CA GLU A 40 0.94 -2.26 -9.40
C GLU A 40 0.69 -3.66 -9.97
N VAL A 41 1.71 -4.53 -9.96
CA VAL A 41 1.58 -5.93 -10.41
C VAL A 41 0.54 -6.67 -9.59
N ALA A 42 0.64 -6.62 -8.25
CA ALA A 42 -0.30 -7.31 -7.36
C ALA A 42 -1.73 -6.79 -7.53
N ALA A 43 -1.91 -5.50 -7.75
CA ALA A 43 -3.22 -4.91 -8.01
C ALA A 43 -3.82 -5.39 -9.33
N GLY A 44 -3.00 -5.56 -10.38
CA GLY A 44 -3.43 -6.19 -11.62
C GLY A 44 -3.88 -7.63 -11.42
N ASP A 45 -3.13 -8.42 -10.65
CA ASP A 45 -3.49 -9.81 -10.33
C ASP A 45 -4.79 -9.89 -9.53
N TRP A 46 -4.95 -9.05 -8.50
CA TRP A 46 -6.20 -8.97 -7.72
C TRP A 46 -7.40 -8.60 -8.60
N ALA A 47 -7.22 -7.69 -9.56
CA ALA A 47 -8.28 -7.32 -10.49
C ALA A 47 -8.71 -8.51 -11.37
N ARG A 48 -7.75 -9.28 -11.90
CA ARG A 48 -8.00 -10.49 -12.69
C ARG A 48 -8.66 -11.60 -11.87
N ASP A 49 -8.30 -11.71 -10.60
CA ASP A 49 -8.90 -12.65 -9.64
C ASP A 49 -10.29 -12.20 -9.14
N GLY A 50 -10.77 -11.03 -9.56
CA GLY A 50 -12.09 -10.51 -9.23
C GLY A 50 -12.21 -9.94 -7.82
N VAL A 51 -11.10 -9.59 -7.17
CA VAL A 51 -11.10 -8.88 -5.88
C VAL A 51 -11.70 -7.48 -6.10
N PRO A 52 -12.68 -7.03 -5.29
CA PRO A 52 -13.23 -5.69 -5.44
C PRO A 52 -12.21 -4.60 -5.12
N ILE A 53 -12.12 -3.57 -5.99
CA ILE A 53 -11.18 -2.46 -5.80
C ILE A 53 -11.38 -1.73 -4.47
N ASP A 54 -12.63 -1.59 -4.01
CA ASP A 54 -12.96 -0.94 -2.74
C ASP A 54 -12.37 -1.70 -1.54
N THR A 55 -12.22 -3.03 -1.64
CA THR A 55 -11.60 -3.85 -0.59
C THR A 55 -10.12 -3.51 -0.43
N VAL A 56 -9.43 -3.35 -1.56
CA VAL A 56 -8.01 -2.97 -1.65
C VAL A 56 -7.82 -1.54 -1.16
N GLN A 57 -8.61 -0.58 -1.67
CA GLN A 57 -8.56 0.81 -1.23
C GLN A 57 -8.84 0.96 0.28
N HIS A 58 -9.86 0.29 0.82
CA HIS A 58 -10.12 0.33 2.27
C HIS A 58 -8.94 -0.20 3.10
N ALA A 59 -8.22 -1.20 2.61
CA ALA A 59 -7.05 -1.71 3.31
C ALA A 59 -5.89 -0.69 3.29
N ILE A 60 -5.69 0.04 2.19
CA ILE A 60 -4.73 1.15 2.11
C ILE A 60 -5.07 2.26 3.11
N HIS A 61 -6.33 2.73 3.08
CA HIS A 61 -6.80 3.80 3.97
C HIS A 61 -6.67 3.40 5.44
N ARG A 62 -6.94 2.12 5.79
CA ARG A 62 -6.71 1.62 7.16
C ARG A 62 -5.24 1.62 7.54
N GLY A 63 -4.34 1.25 6.64
CA GLY A 63 -2.89 1.32 6.85
C GLY A 63 -2.43 2.73 7.18
N VAL A 64 -2.81 3.70 6.34
CA VAL A 64 -2.47 5.12 6.55
C VAL A 64 -3.07 5.67 7.85
N LYS A 65 -4.29 5.30 8.21
CA LYS A 65 -4.89 5.71 9.50
C LYS A 65 -4.06 5.24 10.69
N VAL A 66 -3.63 3.98 10.70
CA VAL A 66 -2.77 3.45 11.76
C VAL A 66 -1.44 4.19 11.83
N SER A 67 -0.89 4.60 10.68
CA SER A 67 0.33 5.41 10.62
C SER A 67 0.13 6.82 11.15
N LEU A 68 -0.99 7.48 10.81
CA LEU A 68 -1.35 8.80 11.31
C LEU A 68 -1.54 8.81 12.83
N ASP A 69 -2.16 7.77 13.39
CA ASP A 69 -2.37 7.63 14.84
C ASP A 69 -1.03 7.49 15.62
N ARG A 70 0.08 7.19 14.92
CA ARG A 70 1.43 7.05 15.50
C ARG A 70 2.28 8.31 15.34
N ILE A 71 1.85 9.31 14.58
CA ILE A 71 2.58 10.58 14.47
C ILE A 71 2.40 11.35 15.79
N ASP A 72 3.52 11.64 16.45
CA ASP A 72 3.55 12.42 17.68
C ASP A 72 3.04 13.87 17.44
N PRO A 73 2.03 14.36 18.18
CA PRO A 73 1.56 15.74 18.05
C PRO A 73 2.63 16.79 18.40
N THR A 74 3.69 16.44 19.15
CA THR A 74 4.77 17.37 19.50
C THR A 74 5.90 17.47 18.47
N GLY A 75 5.86 16.69 17.38
CA GLY A 75 6.74 16.90 16.22
C GLY A 75 8.21 16.53 16.45
N GLU A 76 8.57 15.87 17.55
CA GLU A 76 9.95 15.45 17.79
C GLU A 76 10.16 13.99 17.35
N ARG A 77 10.53 13.88 16.07
CA ARG A 77 11.16 12.74 15.36
C ARG A 77 10.31 11.51 15.07
N GLY A 78 9.94 11.40 13.78
CA GLY A 78 9.56 10.15 13.13
C GLY A 78 9.19 10.30 11.65
N CYS A 79 10.15 10.65 10.80
CA CYS A 79 10.26 10.46 9.32
C CYS A 79 9.11 10.90 8.35
N ALA A 80 7.84 10.92 8.72
CA ALA A 80 6.73 11.33 7.86
C ALA A 80 5.75 12.24 8.62
N ASP A 81 5.58 13.47 8.14
CA ASP A 81 4.51 14.36 8.62
C ASP A 81 3.17 13.99 7.95
N ARG A 82 2.06 14.47 8.51
CA ARG A 82 0.69 14.30 8.04
C ARG A 82 0.53 14.59 6.55
N ALA A 83 1.16 15.66 6.04
CA ALA A 83 1.10 16.01 4.62
C ALA A 83 1.68 14.89 3.75
N PHE A 84 2.85 14.38 4.11
CA PHE A 84 3.50 13.28 3.40
C PHE A 84 2.63 12.01 3.37
N LEU A 85 1.98 11.67 4.50
CA LEU A 85 1.10 10.49 4.54
C LEU A 85 -0.13 10.62 3.64
N VAL A 86 -0.66 11.83 3.46
CA VAL A 86 -1.77 12.10 2.53
C VAL A 86 -1.30 11.96 1.08
N ASP A 87 -0.13 12.51 0.74
CA ASP A 87 0.44 12.37 -0.61
C ASP A 87 0.73 10.90 -0.94
N MET A 88 1.26 10.14 0.02
CA MET A 88 1.47 8.71 -0.13
C MET A 88 0.15 7.93 -0.29
N LEU A 89 -0.91 8.31 0.44
CA LEU A 89 -2.23 7.71 0.28
C LEU A 89 -2.77 7.90 -1.15
N ASP A 90 -2.65 9.11 -1.70
CA ASP A 90 -3.08 9.43 -3.06
C ASP A 90 -2.28 8.62 -4.10
N LEU A 91 -0.95 8.55 -3.94
CA LEU A 91 -0.08 7.78 -4.83
C LEU A 91 -0.42 6.29 -4.85
N LEU A 92 -0.64 5.69 -3.69
CA LEU A 92 -1.00 4.28 -3.57
C LEU A 92 -2.38 4.00 -4.17
N THR A 93 -3.36 4.86 -3.86
CA THR A 93 -4.75 4.70 -4.35
C THR A 93 -4.83 4.87 -5.87
N SER A 94 -4.12 5.85 -6.44
CA SER A 94 -4.08 6.10 -7.88
C SER A 94 -3.34 5.00 -8.63
N THR A 95 -2.25 4.46 -8.08
CA THR A 95 -1.52 3.32 -8.66
C THR A 95 -2.41 2.08 -8.72
N VAL A 96 -3.06 1.70 -7.61
CA VAL A 96 -4.02 0.58 -7.60
C VAL A 96 -5.15 0.79 -8.60
N SER A 97 -5.74 1.98 -8.63
CA SER A 97 -6.87 2.25 -9.52
C SER A 97 -6.48 2.14 -11.00
N ARG A 98 -5.29 2.63 -11.37
CA ARG A 98 -4.76 2.49 -12.73
C ARG A 98 -4.49 1.03 -13.09
N ALA A 99 -3.88 0.26 -12.19
CA ALA A 99 -3.59 -1.15 -12.40
C ALA A 99 -4.87 -1.98 -12.63
N TYR A 100 -5.92 -1.71 -11.84
CA TYR A 100 -7.23 -2.34 -12.00
C TYR A 100 -7.86 -2.05 -13.36
N VAL A 101 -7.83 -0.79 -13.80
CA VAL A 101 -8.35 -0.40 -15.12
C VAL A 101 -7.56 -1.07 -16.23
N ALA A 102 -6.22 -1.08 -16.14
CA ALA A 102 -5.36 -1.72 -17.13
C ALA A 102 -5.61 -3.22 -17.23
N ALA A 103 -5.77 -3.91 -16.10
CA ALA A 103 -6.04 -5.35 -16.07
C ALA A 103 -7.39 -5.74 -16.71
N ILE A 104 -8.37 -4.84 -16.70
CA ILE A 104 -9.66 -5.07 -17.38
C ILE A 104 -9.57 -4.80 -18.90
N GLN A 105 -8.63 -3.95 -19.30
CA GLN A 105 -8.43 -3.56 -20.70
C GLN A 105 -7.50 -4.53 -21.48
N ASP A 106 -6.70 -5.33 -20.78
CA ASP A 106 -5.76 -6.31 -21.33
C ASP A 106 -6.17 -7.75 -20.92
N PRO A 107 -7.06 -8.42 -21.68
CA PRO A 107 -7.70 -9.68 -21.31
C PRO A 107 -6.80 -10.92 -21.39
#